data_AF-A0A162N0U7-F1
#
_entry.id   AF-A0A162N0U7-F1
#
_cell.length_a   1.000
_cell.length_b   1.000
_cell.length_c   1.000
_cell.angle_alpha   90.00
_cell.angle_beta   90.00
_cell.angle_gamma   90.00
#
_symmetry.space_group_name_H-M   'P 1'
#
loop_
_entity.id
_entity.type
_entity.pdbx_description
1 polymer ?
#
loop_
_entity_poly.entity_id
_entity_poly.type
_entity_poly.pdbx_seq_one_letter_code
_entity_poly.pdbx_strand_id
1 'polypeptide(L)'
;MNMHITPDGTVAPSAARSSLPQPLALQHRPADTPPLTRVSLAYVHERFNLYLRFGQPERTVQLDHWRRCAVFFPLAMFCRVRWQANDHGTTQWQLMVLQAGASLDTLQRLPGVRPGARLLLHAEGELKVRAVLQQIDAIEAQGIDACTVAAAYWGTLGNRLAAWTAGPSSAPLQMPAYTAERHAAALTTGDLQ
;
A
#
# COMPACT_ATOMS: atom_id res chain seq x y z
N MET A 1 20.68 59.68 57.27
CA MET A 1 22.09 59.24 57.33
C MET A 1 22.18 57.98 58.19
N ASN A 2 22.75 56.92 57.61
CA ASN A 2 23.45 55.73 58.11
C ASN A 2 22.86 54.89 59.27
N MET A 3 22.48 53.62 59.09
CA MET A 3 23.22 52.34 58.83
C MET A 3 23.74 51.64 60.11
N HIS A 4 23.29 50.40 60.36
CA HIS A 4 23.98 49.35 61.16
C HIS A 4 23.15 48.03 61.21
N ILE A 5 23.66 46.99 60.52
CA ILE A 5 23.80 45.52 60.79
C ILE A 5 22.80 44.79 61.75
N THR A 6 22.43 43.49 61.70
CA THR A 6 23.08 42.16 61.39
C THR A 6 21.94 41.05 61.38
N PRO A 7 22.15 39.70 61.49
CA PRO A 7 22.37 38.68 60.45
C PRO A 7 21.36 37.48 60.41
N ASP A 8 21.61 36.56 59.46
CA ASP A 8 21.40 35.08 59.37
C ASP A 8 20.16 34.37 59.97
N GLY A 9 19.56 33.48 59.16
CA GLY A 9 18.54 32.53 59.62
C GLY A 9 17.86 31.70 58.51
N THR A 10 18.57 30.70 58.00
CA THR A 10 18.11 29.38 57.49
C THR A 10 16.59 29.08 57.45
N VAL A 11 16.03 28.75 56.27
CA VAL A 11 15.44 27.44 55.87
C VAL A 11 14.70 27.53 54.52
N ALA A 12 15.01 26.61 53.60
CA ALA A 12 14.10 26.16 52.53
C ALA A 12 13.19 25.04 53.11
N PRO A 13 12.02 24.65 52.55
CA PRO A 13 11.93 24.24 51.14
C PRO A 13 10.58 24.46 50.40
N SER A 14 10.70 24.41 49.08
CA SER A 14 9.83 23.68 48.13
C SER A 14 8.31 23.82 48.24
N ALA A 15 7.73 24.56 47.28
CA ALA A 15 6.46 24.20 46.67
C ALA A 15 6.62 24.26 45.15
N ALA A 16 6.62 23.07 44.54
CA ALA A 16 6.75 22.83 43.12
C ALA A 16 5.66 23.59 42.35
N ARG A 17 6.08 24.58 41.54
CA ARG A 17 5.28 25.00 40.39
C ARG A 17 5.65 24.05 39.25
N SER A 18 4.85 23.01 39.10
CA SER A 18 4.90 22.11 37.96
C SER A 18 4.64 22.92 36.70
N SER A 19 5.71 23.38 36.05
CA SER A 19 5.69 23.88 34.68
C SER A 19 5.31 22.70 33.80
N LEU A 20 4.01 22.50 33.56
CA LEU A 20 3.55 21.58 32.53
C LEU A 20 4.24 21.98 31.22
N PRO A 21 4.99 21.08 30.56
CA PRO A 21 5.50 21.37 29.24
C PRO A 21 4.28 21.54 28.34
N GLN A 22 4.08 22.76 27.84
CA GLN A 22 3.11 23.02 26.79
C GLN A 22 3.41 22.01 25.67
N PRO A 23 2.46 21.15 25.27
CA PRO A 23 2.67 20.28 24.13
C PRO A 23 2.91 21.24 22.96
N LEU A 24 4.17 21.26 22.54
CA LEU A 24 4.65 21.95 21.36
C LEU A 24 3.60 21.75 20.29
N ALA A 25 2.94 22.84 19.90
CA ALA A 25 2.23 22.90 18.64
C ALA A 25 3.21 22.35 17.61
N LEU A 26 3.02 21.10 17.22
CA LEU A 26 3.75 20.46 16.14
C LEU A 26 3.24 21.15 14.87
N GLN A 27 3.80 22.34 14.65
CA GLN A 27 4.42 22.69 13.39
C GLN A 27 3.60 22.21 12.21
N HIS A 28 2.51 22.92 11.93
CA HIS A 28 2.00 22.94 10.58
C HIS A 28 3.13 23.40 9.65
N ARG A 29 3.45 22.55 8.64
CA ARG A 29 3.95 22.84 7.27
C ARG A 29 5.40 22.41 6.95
N PRO A 30 5.75 21.99 5.70
CA PRO A 30 4.94 21.75 4.48
C PRO A 30 4.81 20.25 4.13
N ALA A 31 3.90 19.76 3.30
CA ALA A 31 3.68 20.18 1.92
C ALA A 31 2.30 19.73 1.43
N ASP A 32 1.72 20.53 0.55
CA ASP A 32 0.60 20.23 -0.34
C ASP A 32 0.93 19.11 -1.36
N THR A 33 1.92 18.27 -1.05
CA THR A 33 2.35 17.16 -1.89
C THR A 33 1.73 15.89 -1.33
N PRO A 34 0.81 15.25 -2.07
CA PRO A 34 0.15 14.05 -1.60
C PRO A 34 1.19 12.97 -1.26
N PRO A 35 0.98 12.20 -0.18
CA PRO A 35 1.99 11.30 0.34
C PRO A 35 2.32 10.20 -0.69
N LEU A 36 3.55 10.19 -1.17
CA LEU A 36 4.04 9.14 -2.07
C LEU A 36 3.97 7.78 -1.38
N THR A 37 3.41 6.80 -2.09
CA THR A 37 3.29 5.43 -1.58
C THR A 37 4.57 4.67 -1.87
N ARG A 38 5.23 4.18 -0.81
CA ARG A 38 6.44 3.35 -0.91
C ARG A 38 6.07 1.89 -0.75
N VAL A 39 6.48 1.07 -1.70
CA VAL A 39 6.21 -0.37 -1.78
C VAL A 39 7.52 -1.12 -1.73
N SER A 40 7.69 -1.93 -0.69
CA SER A 40 8.86 -2.77 -0.49
C SER A 40 8.76 -4.00 -1.40
N LEU A 41 9.84 -4.26 -2.11
CA LEU A 41 10.09 -5.41 -2.98
C LEU A 41 11.31 -6.14 -2.43
N ALA A 42 11.32 -7.45 -2.57
CA ALA A 42 12.43 -8.25 -2.08
C ALA A 42 12.56 -9.54 -2.88
N TYR A 43 13.81 -9.94 -3.12
CA TYR A 43 14.16 -11.11 -3.89
C TYR A 43 15.22 -11.91 -3.14
N VAL A 44 14.88 -13.16 -2.83
CA VAL A 44 15.79 -14.16 -2.25
C VAL A 44 15.72 -15.37 -3.16
N HIS A 45 16.88 -15.74 -3.72
CA HIS A 45 16.98 -16.84 -4.66
C HIS A 45 16.28 -18.09 -4.14
N GLU A 46 15.39 -18.66 -4.95
CA GLU A 46 14.63 -19.90 -4.72
C GLU A 46 13.75 -19.98 -3.46
N ARG A 47 13.74 -18.96 -2.61
CA ARG A 47 12.96 -18.95 -1.36
C ARG A 47 11.86 -17.92 -1.33
N PHE A 48 12.10 -16.73 -1.87
CA PHE A 48 11.14 -15.63 -1.73
C PHE A 48 11.26 -14.65 -2.88
N ASN A 49 10.14 -14.30 -3.50
CA ASN A 49 10.10 -13.28 -4.53
C ASN A 49 8.88 -12.39 -4.32
N LEU A 50 9.13 -11.12 -4.03
CA LEU A 50 8.14 -10.06 -3.92
C LEU A 50 8.46 -9.00 -4.97
N TYR A 51 7.71 -9.04 -6.06
CA TYR A 51 7.91 -8.20 -7.23
C TYR A 51 6.61 -7.53 -7.65
N LEU A 52 6.72 -6.58 -8.58
CA LEU A 52 5.56 -5.93 -9.20
C LEU A 52 5.26 -6.61 -10.53
N ARG A 53 4.02 -7.04 -10.74
CA ARG A 53 3.56 -7.54 -12.06
C ARG A 53 3.26 -6.40 -13.01
N PHE A 54 2.67 -5.32 -12.50
CA PHE A 54 2.44 -4.07 -13.22
C PHE A 54 2.46 -2.90 -12.24
N GLY A 55 2.57 -1.69 -12.78
CA GLY A 55 2.72 -0.45 -12.04
C GLY A 55 4.04 0.21 -12.41
N GLN A 56 3.97 1.48 -12.81
CA GLN A 56 5.16 2.27 -13.12
C GLN A 56 5.59 3.05 -11.87
N PRO A 57 6.67 2.62 -11.19
CA PRO A 57 7.21 3.41 -10.10
C PRO A 57 7.84 4.68 -10.64
N GLU A 58 7.56 5.82 -10.02
CA GLU A 58 8.25 7.07 -10.32
C GLU A 58 9.74 6.95 -9.99
N ARG A 59 10.04 6.31 -8.86
CA ARG A 59 11.41 6.11 -8.40
C ARG A 59 11.56 4.73 -7.78
N THR A 60 12.66 4.06 -8.08
CA THR A 60 13.06 2.83 -7.37
C THR A 60 14.29 3.14 -6.52
N VAL A 61 14.18 2.91 -5.22
CA VAL A 61 15.26 3.08 -4.24
C VAL A 61 15.76 1.71 -3.83
N GLN A 62 17.02 1.38 -4.11
CA GLN A 62 17.61 0.15 -3.60
C GLN A 62 17.93 0.33 -2.11
N LEU A 63 17.38 -0.54 -1.26
CA LEU A 63 17.63 -0.51 0.18
C LEU A 63 18.80 -1.42 0.54
N ASP A 64 18.77 -2.66 0.03
CA ASP A 64 19.80 -3.68 0.22
C ASP A 64 20.01 -4.44 -1.11
N HIS A 65 21.01 -5.32 -1.16
CA HIS A 65 21.26 -6.16 -2.34
C HIS A 65 20.07 -7.08 -2.71
N TRP A 66 19.18 -7.35 -1.76
CA TRP A 66 18.01 -8.23 -1.90
C TRP A 66 16.67 -7.51 -1.67
N ARG A 67 16.68 -6.21 -1.32
CA ARG A 67 15.48 -5.40 -1.03
C ARG A 67 15.51 -4.09 -1.79
N ARG A 68 14.39 -3.75 -2.43
CA ARG A 68 14.19 -2.49 -3.15
C ARG A 68 12.87 -1.86 -2.75
N CYS A 69 12.75 -0.56 -2.91
CA CYS A 69 11.55 0.20 -2.58
C CYS A 69 11.10 0.95 -3.82
N ALA A 70 9.92 0.61 -4.33
CA ALA A 70 9.27 1.31 -5.42
C ALA A 70 8.41 2.45 -4.85
N VAL A 71 8.59 3.65 -5.37
CA VAL A 71 7.86 4.86 -4.96
C VAL A 71 6.85 5.21 -6.04
N PHE A 72 5.61 5.41 -5.64
CA PHE A 72 4.48 5.69 -6.50
C PHE A 72 3.82 7.01 -6.12
N PHE A 73 3.34 7.73 -7.13
CA PHE A 73 2.41 8.83 -6.96
C PHE A 73 1.10 8.34 -6.33
N PRO A 74 0.35 9.21 -5.61
CA PRO A 74 -0.99 8.87 -5.15
C PRO A 74 -1.89 8.47 -6.32
N LEU A 75 -2.89 7.64 -6.05
CA LEU A 75 -3.83 7.07 -7.04
C LEU A 75 -3.20 6.15 -8.10
N ALA A 76 -1.87 6.05 -8.17
CA ALA A 76 -1.19 5.11 -9.04
C ALA A 76 -1.58 3.68 -8.70
N MET A 77 -1.94 2.92 -9.72
CA MET A 77 -2.31 1.52 -9.62
C MET A 77 -1.08 0.65 -9.80
N PHE A 78 -0.94 -0.37 -8.95
CA PHE A 78 0.14 -1.34 -9.05
C PHE A 78 -0.31 -2.70 -8.55
N CYS A 79 0.30 -3.75 -9.12
CA CYS A 79 0.07 -5.12 -8.71
C CYS A 79 1.35 -5.72 -8.16
N ARG A 80 1.26 -6.22 -6.93
CA ARG A 80 2.34 -6.86 -6.22
C ARG A 80 2.07 -8.35 -6.12
N VAL A 81 3.05 -9.15 -6.52
CA VAL A 81 3.01 -10.60 -6.42
C VAL A 81 4.07 -11.05 -5.43
N ARG A 82 3.65 -11.87 -4.48
CA ARG A 82 4.49 -12.55 -3.51
C ARG A 82 4.44 -14.05 -3.79
N TRP A 83 5.60 -14.61 -4.03
CA TRP A 83 5.83 -16.04 -4.07
C TRP A 83 6.84 -16.42 -2.98
N GLN A 84 6.57 -17.50 -2.27
CA GLN A 84 7.47 -18.05 -1.27
C GLN A 84 7.52 -19.57 -1.39
N ALA A 85 8.73 -20.10 -1.48
CA ALA A 85 9.01 -21.52 -1.36
C ALA A 85 9.81 -21.78 -0.08
N ASN A 86 9.42 -22.86 0.58
CA ASN A 86 10.17 -23.42 1.70
C ASN A 86 10.88 -24.70 1.21
N ASP A 87 11.76 -25.26 2.03
CA ASP A 87 12.54 -26.46 1.68
C ASP A 87 11.67 -27.72 1.41
N HIS A 88 10.36 -27.65 1.72
CA HIS A 88 9.36 -28.70 1.43
C HIS A 88 8.45 -28.39 0.22
N GLY A 89 8.65 -27.28 -0.50
CA GLY A 89 7.88 -26.88 -1.69
C GLY A 89 7.37 -25.43 -1.66
N THR A 90 6.71 -25.02 -2.77
CA THR A 90 6.06 -23.70 -2.86
C THR A 90 4.96 -23.60 -1.80
N THR A 91 5.11 -22.68 -0.86
CA THR A 91 4.23 -22.60 0.32
C THR A 91 3.20 -21.48 0.20
N GLN A 92 3.53 -20.37 -0.47
CA GLN A 92 2.62 -19.24 -0.54
C GLN A 92 2.66 -18.53 -1.89
N TRP A 93 1.50 -18.48 -2.54
CA TRP A 93 1.20 -17.58 -3.66
C TRP A 93 0.23 -16.52 -3.16
N GLN A 94 0.60 -15.26 -3.33
CA GLN A 94 -0.25 -14.13 -2.99
C GLN A 94 -0.10 -13.04 -4.05
N LEU A 95 -1.22 -12.53 -4.54
CA LEU A 95 -1.28 -11.40 -5.47
C LEU A 95 -2.19 -10.34 -4.88
N MET A 96 -1.71 -9.10 -4.91
CA MET A 96 -2.45 -7.94 -4.43
C MET A 96 -2.45 -6.85 -5.51
N VAL A 97 -3.64 -6.42 -5.92
CA VAL A 97 -3.79 -5.19 -6.70
C VAL A 97 -4.14 -4.07 -5.74
N LEU A 98 -3.33 -3.01 -5.81
CA LEU A 98 -3.29 -1.93 -4.86
C LEU A 98 -3.35 -0.60 -5.61
N GLN A 99 -4.01 0.37 -4.98
CA GLN A 99 -3.97 1.75 -5.40
C GLN A 99 -3.22 2.57 -4.35
N ALA A 100 -2.23 3.34 -4.80
CA ALA A 100 -1.51 4.28 -3.96
C ALA A 100 -2.48 5.29 -3.34
N GLY A 101 -2.30 5.57 -2.05
CA GLY A 101 -3.22 6.41 -1.31
C GLY A 101 -3.04 7.89 -1.58
N ALA A 102 -4.11 8.59 -1.95
CA ALA A 102 -4.14 10.06 -1.91
C ALA A 102 -4.46 10.58 -0.50
N SER A 103 -5.43 9.96 0.18
CA SER A 103 -5.90 10.35 1.52
C SER A 103 -5.81 9.18 2.49
N LEU A 104 -5.25 9.43 3.68
CA LEU A 104 -4.99 8.42 4.72
C LEU A 104 -6.24 7.67 5.21
N ASP A 105 -7.44 8.26 5.06
CA ASP A 105 -8.71 7.75 5.58
C ASP A 105 -9.15 6.40 4.97
N THR A 106 -8.76 6.14 3.72
CA THR A 106 -9.17 4.91 3.00
C THR A 106 -8.03 3.90 2.84
N LEU A 107 -6.88 4.12 3.49
CA LEU A 107 -5.69 3.31 3.26
C LEU A 107 -5.63 2.12 4.21
N GLN A 108 -5.44 0.94 3.63
CA GLN A 108 -5.14 -0.25 4.38
C GLN A 108 -3.64 -0.29 4.69
N ARG A 109 -3.30 -0.57 5.95
CA ARG A 109 -1.93 -0.86 6.36
C ARG A 109 -1.53 -2.23 5.82
N LEU A 110 -0.51 -2.25 4.97
CA LEU A 110 0.00 -3.47 4.36
C LEU A 110 1.50 -3.63 4.69
N PRO A 111 1.97 -4.85 4.94
CA PRO A 111 3.39 -5.09 5.20
C PRO A 111 4.21 -4.66 3.98
N GLY A 112 5.20 -3.81 4.22
CA GLY A 112 6.06 -3.24 3.18
C GLY A 112 5.44 -2.09 2.39
N VAL A 113 4.21 -1.64 2.67
CA VAL A 113 3.61 -0.46 2.04
C VAL A 113 3.45 0.67 3.05
N ARG A 114 4.00 1.85 2.77
CA ARG A 114 3.87 3.03 3.64
C ARG A 114 3.53 4.27 2.81
N PRO A 115 2.60 5.14 3.27
CA PRO A 115 1.84 5.09 4.53
C PRO A 115 0.75 4.01 4.58
N GLY A 116 0.29 3.56 3.40
CA GLY A 116 -0.70 2.50 3.21
C GLY A 116 -1.14 2.52 1.74
N ALA A 117 -2.04 1.63 1.36
CA ALA A 117 -2.65 1.62 0.03
C ALA A 117 -4.09 1.11 0.11
N ARG A 118 -4.93 1.51 -0.84
CA ARG A 118 -6.26 0.93 -0.97
C ARG A 118 -6.12 -0.45 -1.62
N LEU A 119 -6.51 -1.48 -0.88
CA LEU A 119 -6.57 -2.85 -1.41
C LEU A 119 -7.81 -3.02 -2.27
N LEU A 120 -7.60 -3.41 -3.53
CA LEU A 120 -8.68 -3.61 -4.50
C LEU A 120 -8.92 -5.09 -4.76
N LEU A 121 -7.84 -5.86 -4.90
CA LEU A 121 -7.91 -7.30 -5.13
C LEU A 121 -6.89 -8.00 -4.25
N HIS A 122 -7.33 -9.08 -3.60
CA HIS A 122 -6.48 -10.00 -2.89
C HIS A 122 -6.77 -11.42 -3.36
N ALA A 123 -5.74 -12.10 -3.86
CA ALA A 123 -5.80 -13.49 -4.26
C ALA A 123 -4.71 -14.25 -3.52
N GLU A 124 -5.11 -15.33 -2.84
CA GLU A 124 -4.20 -16.26 -2.19
C GLU A 124 -4.38 -17.66 -2.79
N GLY A 125 -3.28 -18.37 -2.94
CA GLY A 125 -3.23 -19.71 -3.54
C GLY A 125 -2.96 -19.67 -5.05
N GLU A 126 -2.32 -20.73 -5.53
CA GLU A 126 -1.82 -20.82 -6.91
C GLU A 126 -2.94 -20.61 -7.94
N LEU A 127 -4.08 -21.30 -7.78
CA LEU A 127 -5.17 -21.22 -8.74
C LEU A 127 -5.77 -19.80 -8.84
N LYS A 128 -5.99 -19.13 -7.71
CA LYS A 128 -6.51 -17.75 -7.68
C LYS A 128 -5.51 -16.79 -8.32
N VAL A 129 -4.24 -16.90 -7.95
CA VAL A 129 -3.18 -16.05 -8.50
C VAL A 129 -3.03 -16.26 -10.00
N ARG A 130 -3.00 -17.51 -10.48
CA ARG A 130 -2.94 -17.83 -11.91
C ARG A 130 -4.14 -17.30 -12.67
N ALA A 131 -5.36 -17.42 -12.13
CA ALA A 131 -6.56 -16.87 -12.77
C ALA A 131 -6.48 -15.34 -12.90
N VAL A 132 -5.97 -14.64 -11.88
CA VAL A 132 -5.78 -13.18 -11.94
C VAL A 132 -4.70 -12.80 -12.94
N LEU A 133 -3.57 -13.51 -12.97
CA LEU A 133 -2.52 -13.27 -13.95
C LEU A 133 -3.03 -13.46 -15.38
N GLN A 134 -3.78 -14.53 -15.64
CA GLN A 134 -4.43 -14.75 -16.94
C GLN A 134 -5.39 -13.62 -17.32
N GLN A 135 -6.13 -13.06 -16.36
CA GLN A 135 -6.97 -11.90 -16.65
C GLN A 135 -6.17 -10.64 -16.95
N ILE A 136 -5.08 -10.40 -16.20
CA ILE A 136 -4.16 -9.30 -16.51
C ILE A 136 -3.61 -9.46 -17.94
N ASP A 137 -3.15 -10.66 -18.29
CA ASP A 137 -2.63 -10.96 -19.63
C ASP A 137 -3.71 -10.77 -20.71
N ALA A 138 -4.97 -11.13 -20.44
CA ALA A 138 -6.09 -10.92 -21.36
C ALA A 138 -6.47 -9.43 -21.54
N ILE A 139 -6.26 -8.61 -20.52
CA ILE A 139 -6.45 -7.15 -20.59
C ILE A 139 -5.30 -6.53 -21.40
N GLU A 140 -4.06 -6.91 -21.10
CA GLU A 140 -2.87 -6.44 -21.81
C GLU A 140 -2.89 -6.87 -23.30
N ALA A 141 -3.43 -8.05 -23.62
CA ALA A 141 -3.60 -8.51 -25.00
C ALA A 141 -4.59 -7.67 -25.81
N GLN A 142 -5.50 -6.95 -25.16
CA GLN A 142 -6.38 -5.97 -25.80
C GLN A 142 -5.71 -4.60 -26.01
N GLY A 143 -4.44 -4.44 -25.61
CA GLY A 143 -3.70 -3.18 -25.68
C GLY A 143 -4.02 -2.21 -24.53
N ILE A 144 -4.72 -2.68 -23.49
CA ILE A 144 -5.06 -1.87 -22.32
C ILE A 144 -3.99 -2.07 -21.26
N ASP A 145 -3.38 -0.98 -20.80
CA ASP A 145 -2.45 -1.04 -19.66
C ASP A 145 -3.24 -1.35 -18.39
N ALA A 146 -2.88 -2.42 -17.69
CA ALA A 146 -3.48 -2.83 -16.42
C ALA A 146 -3.46 -1.74 -15.34
N CYS A 147 -2.52 -0.80 -15.42
CA CYS A 147 -2.42 0.37 -14.54
C CYS A 147 -3.55 1.39 -14.77
N THR A 148 -4.13 1.42 -15.98
CA THR A 148 -5.21 2.34 -16.36
C THR A 148 -6.61 1.76 -16.13
N VAL A 149 -6.69 0.48 -15.76
CA VAL A 149 -7.96 -0.20 -15.48
C VAL A 149 -8.61 0.38 -14.23
N ALA A 150 -9.91 0.63 -14.30
CA ALA A 150 -10.68 1.22 -13.22
C ALA A 150 -10.58 0.43 -11.91
N ALA A 151 -10.34 1.12 -10.79
CA ALA A 151 -10.26 0.52 -9.45
C ALA A 151 -11.52 -0.28 -9.07
N ALA A 152 -12.70 0.17 -9.53
CA ALA A 152 -13.98 -0.53 -9.32
C ALA A 152 -14.03 -1.92 -9.99
N TYR A 153 -13.38 -2.08 -11.16
CA TYR A 153 -13.27 -3.37 -11.82
C TYR A 153 -12.43 -4.34 -10.98
N TRP A 154 -11.25 -3.90 -10.52
CA TRP A 154 -10.41 -4.70 -9.64
C TRP A 154 -11.11 -5.09 -8.34
N GLY A 155 -11.88 -4.17 -7.74
CA GLY A 155 -12.72 -4.46 -6.58
C GLY A 155 -13.78 -5.52 -6.85
N THR A 156 -14.48 -5.43 -7.99
CA THR A 156 -15.47 -6.44 -8.40
C THR A 156 -14.82 -7.80 -8.62
N LEU A 157 -13.65 -7.83 -9.25
CA LEU A 157 -12.89 -9.04 -9.48
C LEU A 157 -12.42 -9.67 -8.16
N GLY A 158 -11.92 -8.86 -7.23
CA GLY A 158 -11.54 -9.27 -5.88
C GLY A 158 -12.71 -9.88 -5.10
N ASN A 159 -13.89 -9.26 -5.16
CA ASN A 159 -15.10 -9.79 -4.53
C ASN A 159 -15.51 -11.15 -5.09
N ARG A 160 -15.41 -11.34 -6.42
CA ARG A 160 -15.68 -12.66 -7.05
C ARG A 160 -14.66 -13.71 -6.63
N LEU A 161 -13.38 -13.36 -6.51
CA LEU A 161 -12.33 -14.27 -6.06
C LEU A 161 -12.47 -14.65 -4.58
N ALA A 162 -12.95 -13.72 -3.74
CA ALA A 162 -13.25 -13.98 -2.34
C ALA A 162 -14.43 -14.95 -2.20
N ALA A 163 -15.49 -14.76 -3.01
CA ALA A 163 -16.63 -15.67 -3.08
C ALA A 163 -16.29 -17.02 -3.73
N TRP A 164 -15.22 -17.09 -4.52
CA TRP A 164 -14.74 -18.34 -5.10
C TRP A 164 -14.07 -19.23 -4.05
N THR A 165 -14.81 -20.23 -3.59
CA THR A 165 -14.27 -21.36 -2.85
C THR A 165 -13.69 -22.35 -3.84
N ALA A 166 -12.36 -22.51 -3.80
CA ALA A 166 -11.67 -23.56 -4.53
C ALA A 166 -11.98 -24.90 -3.84
N GLY A 167 -13.05 -25.56 -4.27
CA GLY A 167 -13.40 -26.93 -3.90
C GLY A 167 -13.23 -27.85 -5.10
N PRO A 168 -13.28 -29.18 -4.92
CA PRO A 168 -13.07 -30.16 -6.00
C PRO A 168 -14.17 -30.15 -7.09
N SER A 169 -15.13 -29.23 -7.02
CA SER A 169 -16.27 -29.10 -7.95
C SER A 169 -16.56 -27.63 -8.29
N SER A 170 -15.52 -26.79 -8.43
CA SER A 170 -15.72 -25.38 -8.79
C SER A 170 -15.77 -25.22 -10.32
N ALA A 171 -16.94 -24.90 -10.86
CA ALA A 171 -17.12 -24.43 -12.24
C ALA A 171 -16.11 -23.32 -12.59
N PRO A 172 -15.69 -23.19 -13.87
CA PRO A 172 -14.73 -22.16 -14.28
C PRO A 172 -15.21 -20.78 -13.81
N LEU A 173 -14.34 -20.07 -13.10
CA LEU A 173 -14.62 -18.73 -12.61
C LEU A 173 -14.93 -17.85 -13.83
N GLN A 174 -16.20 -17.50 -14.03
CA GLN A 174 -16.59 -16.54 -15.06
C GLN A 174 -16.14 -15.16 -14.59
N MET A 175 -14.89 -14.82 -14.92
CA MET A 175 -14.34 -13.49 -14.70
C MET A 175 -14.99 -12.55 -15.72
N PRO A 176 -15.55 -11.42 -15.28
CA PRO A 176 -16.15 -10.46 -16.19
C PRO A 176 -15.06 -9.96 -17.14
N ALA A 177 -15.25 -10.15 -18.44
CA ALA A 177 -14.36 -9.59 -19.45
C ALA A 177 -14.30 -8.07 -19.28
N TYR A 178 -13.10 -7.52 -19.21
CA TYR A 178 -12.89 -6.09 -19.30
C TYR A 178 -12.67 -5.74 -20.76
N THR A 179 -13.64 -5.06 -21.37
CA THR A 179 -13.61 -4.64 -22.77
C THR A 179 -13.13 -3.20 -22.89
N ALA A 180 -12.57 -2.85 -24.06
CA ALA A 180 -12.14 -1.49 -24.37
C ALA A 180 -13.26 -0.44 -24.21
N GLU A 181 -14.51 -0.77 -24.57
CA GLU A 181 -15.66 0.14 -24.35
C GLU A 181 -15.90 0.44 -22.87
N ARG A 182 -15.74 -0.55 -21.99
CA ARG A 182 -15.88 -0.37 -20.56
C ARG A 182 -14.73 0.44 -19.97
N HIS A 183 -13.54 0.32 -20.55
CA HIS A 183 -12.39 1.14 -20.22
C HIS A 183 -12.62 2.60 -20.60
N ALA A 184 -13.06 2.86 -21.83
CA ALA A 184 -13.40 4.21 -22.29
C ALA A 184 -14.47 4.86 -21.42
N ALA A 185 -15.56 4.14 -21.10
CA ALA A 185 -16.61 4.64 -20.21
C ALA A 185 -16.10 4.96 -18.79
N ALA A 186 -15.17 4.15 -18.27
CA ALA A 186 -14.59 4.36 -16.95
C ALA A 186 -13.62 5.56 -16.91
N LEU A 187 -12.88 5.80 -18.00
CA LEU A 187 -12.04 6.99 -18.13
C LEU A 187 -12.88 8.27 -18.15
N THR A 188 -14.00 8.29 -18.88
CA THR A 188 -14.93 9.43 -18.91
C THR A 188 -15.59 9.70 -17.55
N THR A 189 -15.84 8.65 -16.76
CA THR A 189 -16.45 8.80 -15.42
C THR A 189 -15.44 9.28 -14.36
N GLY A 190 -14.14 9.06 -14.59
CA GLY A 190 -13.07 9.44 -13.66
C GLY A 190 -12.66 10.91 -13.69
N ASP A 191 -13.11 11.69 -14.68
CA ASP A 191 -12.76 13.11 -14.88
C ASP A 191 -13.70 14.09 -14.13
N LEU A 192 -14.77 13.59 -13.50
CA LEU A 192 -15.82 14.40 -12.84
C LEU A 192 -15.74 14.44 -11.30
N GLN A 193 -14.60 14.13 -10.69
CA GLN A 193 -14.42 14.14 -9.22
C GLN A 193 -13.16 14.87 -8.79
#